data_AF-K2N2T1-F1
#
_entry.id   AF-K2N2T1-F1
#
_cell.length_a   1.000
_cell.length_b   1.000
_cell.length_c   1.000
_cell.angle_alpha   90.00
_cell.angle_beta   90.00
_cell.angle_gamma   90.00
#
_symmetry.space_group_name_H-M   'P 1'
#
loop_
_entity.id
_entity.type
_entity.pdbx_description
1 polymer ?
#
loop_
_entity_poly.entity_id
_entity_poly.type
_entity_poly.pdbx_seq_one_letter_code
_entity_poly.pdbx_strand_id
1 'polypeptide(L)'
;MDFAEVDRILEQSPPDALNRAVSTVFRRLLANILLEPENPKYHVVREENKFIRDTLKPLSSNVIEALFTGIGFKRTQNANSEVIYVFTGSSENIKEADCFLSHLEDRIEKGQGKEAEMHFVSPEAKRNKEREERRQQILQQIHRDAEKRQGETTGSEPPTPISAFYPDDYTLVENLIEKSRQTLLNTGRVRNFLFEGRHFTLRRMVHGRVYICKEGCGTDFLEAHWHLFTGKNLMYSYVAHLSPDASTMMHLGVEHGYQYNSLPGTKNFRRTVHFSAKRINEANGSLEYIEHPDRPSETCIYCGKPFSELFL
;
A
#
# COMPACT_ATOMS: atom_id res chain seq x y z
N MET A 1 21.59 -18.70 16.95
CA MET A 1 20.76 -17.54 17.34
C MET A 1 19.88 -17.95 18.50
N ASP A 2 19.95 -17.22 19.63
CA ASP A 2 19.22 -17.56 20.85
C ASP A 2 17.87 -16.83 20.89
N PHE A 3 16.77 -17.56 20.68
CA PHE A 3 15.41 -17.01 20.73
C PHE A 3 15.06 -16.42 22.11
N ALA A 4 15.74 -16.83 23.18
CA ALA A 4 15.54 -16.30 24.52
C ALA A 4 16.03 -14.84 24.67
N GLU A 5 16.85 -14.34 23.75
CA GLU A 5 17.30 -12.94 23.76
C GLU A 5 16.24 -12.00 23.20
N VAL A 6 15.48 -12.44 22.19
CA VAL A 6 14.34 -11.69 21.62
C VAL A 6 13.23 -11.51 22.65
N ASP A 7 12.88 -12.58 23.38
CA ASP A 7 11.88 -12.52 24.45
C ASP A 7 12.31 -11.54 25.56
N ARG A 8 13.58 -11.57 25.97
CA ARG A 8 14.14 -10.63 26.96
C ARG A 8 14.10 -9.17 26.50
N ILE A 9 14.38 -8.89 25.23
CA ILE A 9 14.31 -7.54 24.67
C ILE A 9 12.87 -7.00 24.73
N LEU A 10 11.89 -7.83 24.40
CA LEU A 10 10.47 -7.47 24.39
C LEU A 10 9.95 -7.18 25.81
N GLU A 11 10.34 -7.98 26.80
CA GLU A 11 9.93 -7.78 28.20
C GLU A 11 10.49 -6.49 28.82
N GLN A 12 11.66 -6.04 28.35
CA GLN A 12 12.40 -4.90 28.93
C GLN A 12 12.18 -3.58 28.19
N SER A 13 11.33 -3.55 27.16
CA SER A 13 11.20 -2.40 26.27
C SER A 13 9.74 -2.01 26.02
N PRO A 14 9.39 -0.72 26.03
CA PRO A 14 8.10 -0.27 25.52
C PRO A 14 7.96 -0.66 24.04
N PRO A 15 6.86 -1.31 23.61
CA PRO A 15 6.70 -1.81 22.23
C PRO A 15 6.87 -0.72 21.16
N ASP A 16 6.31 0.48 21.38
CA ASP A 16 6.40 1.60 20.44
C ASP A 16 7.82 2.16 20.32
N ALA A 17 8.54 2.25 21.44
CA ALA A 17 9.92 2.70 21.46
C ALA A 17 10.84 1.71 20.75
N LEU A 18 10.62 0.42 20.99
CA LEU A 18 11.36 -0.66 20.36
C LEU A 18 11.12 -0.70 18.85
N ASN A 19 9.86 -0.63 18.43
CA ASN A 19 9.49 -0.57 17.00
C ASN A 19 10.15 0.61 16.29
N ARG A 20 10.07 1.81 16.90
CA ARG A 20 10.74 3.01 16.36
C ARG A 20 12.25 2.79 16.25
N ALA A 21 12.91 2.27 17.26
CA ALA A 21 14.35 2.04 17.24
C ALA A 21 14.76 1.05 16.13
N VAL A 22 14.05 -0.08 16.02
CA VAL A 22 14.28 -1.11 15.01
C VAL A 22 14.12 -0.55 13.60
N SER A 23 12.98 0.09 13.31
CA SER A 23 12.65 0.60 11.97
C SER A 23 13.54 1.77 11.52
N THR A 24 13.91 2.66 12.45
CA THR A 24 14.59 3.92 12.07
C THR A 24 16.11 3.89 12.22
N VAL A 25 16.65 3.01 13.08
CA VAL A 25 18.10 2.88 13.31
C VAL A 25 18.59 1.54 12.79
N PHE A 26 18.20 0.43 13.42
CA PHE A 26 18.85 -0.88 13.19
C PHE A 26 18.61 -1.42 11.78
N ARG A 27 17.38 -1.30 11.24
CA ARG A 27 17.08 -1.66 9.85
C ARG A 27 17.87 -0.83 8.84
N ARG A 28 18.08 0.46 9.11
CA ARG A 28 18.88 1.33 8.24
C ARG A 28 20.37 1.00 8.29
N LEU A 29 20.90 0.71 9.48
CA LEU A 29 22.29 0.28 9.63
C LEU A 29 22.55 -1.00 8.83
N LEU A 30 21.67 -1.99 8.97
CA LEU A 30 21.78 -3.25 8.24
C LEU A 30 21.62 -3.06 6.72
N ALA A 31 20.67 -2.21 6.29
CA ALA A 31 20.47 -1.90 4.88
C ALA A 31 21.69 -1.22 4.24
N ASN A 32 22.35 -0.30 4.95
CA ASN A 32 23.54 0.38 4.43
C ASN A 32 24.70 -0.60 4.20
N ILE A 33 24.92 -1.55 5.12
CA ILE A 33 25.94 -2.60 4.98
C ILE A 33 25.60 -3.52 3.81
N LEU A 34 24.33 -3.89 3.65
CA LEU A 34 23.89 -4.75 2.55
C LEU A 34 24.07 -4.10 1.17
N LEU A 35 23.80 -2.80 1.07
CA LEU A 35 23.86 -2.05 -0.18
C LEU A 35 25.31 -1.73 -0.61
N GLU A 36 26.17 -1.40 0.35
CA GLU A 36 27.57 -1.03 0.10
C GLU A 36 28.50 -1.68 1.14
N PRO A 37 28.75 -3.01 1.05
CA PRO A 37 29.48 -3.77 2.07
C PRO A 37 30.95 -3.39 2.19
N GLU A 38 31.55 -2.82 1.13
CA GLU A 38 32.96 -2.39 1.15
C GLU A 38 33.13 -0.96 1.67
N ASN A 39 32.04 -0.26 2.01
CA ASN A 39 32.11 1.13 2.43
C ASN A 39 32.38 1.24 3.95
N PRO A 40 33.59 1.66 4.38
CA PRO A 40 33.98 1.66 5.80
C PRO A 40 33.15 2.62 6.65
N LYS A 41 32.45 3.59 6.03
CA LYS A 41 31.58 4.54 6.72
C LYS A 41 30.37 3.85 7.35
N TYR A 42 29.86 2.78 6.75
CA TYR A 42 28.69 2.06 7.27
C TYR A 42 29.03 1.02 8.33
N HIS A 43 30.31 0.70 8.50
CA HIS A 43 30.80 -0.23 9.51
C HIS A 43 31.04 0.42 10.87
N VAL A 44 30.90 1.74 10.98
CA VAL A 44 31.17 2.46 12.23
C VAL A 44 30.00 3.37 12.58
N VAL A 45 29.49 3.22 13.79
CA VAL A 45 28.42 4.03 14.35
C VAL A 45 28.92 4.70 15.63
N ARG A 46 28.79 6.02 15.72
CA ARG A 46 29.14 6.76 16.94
C ARG A 46 27.96 6.72 17.91
N GLU A 47 28.21 6.33 19.16
CA GLU A 47 27.18 6.31 20.21
C GLU A 47 26.58 7.71 20.42
N GLU A 48 27.41 8.74 20.37
CA GLU A 48 27.01 10.16 20.50
C GLU A 48 26.38 10.76 19.24
N ASN A 49 26.10 9.98 18.20
CA ASN A 49 25.34 10.50 17.07
C ASN A 49 23.96 10.97 17.55
N LYS A 50 23.68 12.27 17.42
CA LYS A 50 22.46 12.90 17.95
C LYS A 50 21.18 12.15 17.55
N PHE A 51 21.05 11.78 16.28
CA PHE A 51 19.86 11.07 15.79
C PHE A 51 19.71 9.69 16.44
N ILE A 52 20.80 8.93 16.53
CA ILE A 52 20.82 7.59 17.12
C ILE A 52 20.53 7.69 18.62
N ARG A 53 21.26 8.54 19.34
CA ARG A 53 21.08 8.75 20.77
C ARG A 53 19.65 9.17 21.11
N ASP A 54 19.10 10.16 20.41
CA ASP A 54 17.75 10.67 20.68
C ASP A 54 16.68 9.60 20.39
N THR A 55 16.90 8.74 19.38
CA THR A 55 15.99 7.66 19.02
C THR A 55 16.06 6.48 20.01
N LEU A 56 17.26 6.16 20.49
CA LEU A 56 17.49 5.03 21.41
C LEU A 56 17.28 5.39 22.89
N LYS A 57 17.24 6.69 23.24
CA LYS A 57 17.02 7.20 24.60
C LYS A 57 15.90 6.52 25.41
N PRO A 58 14.75 6.13 24.82
CA PRO A 58 13.69 5.48 25.57
C PRO A 58 13.96 4.00 25.92
N LEU A 59 15.02 3.40 25.38
CA LEU A 59 15.40 2.00 25.63
C LEU A 59 16.48 1.91 26.71
N SER A 60 16.52 0.77 27.41
CA SER A 60 17.58 0.50 28.38
C SER A 60 18.92 0.24 27.67
N SER A 61 20.04 0.57 28.32
CA SER A 61 21.38 0.32 27.75
C SER A 61 21.62 -1.16 27.42
N ASN A 62 21.03 -2.08 28.19
CA ASN A 62 21.12 -3.52 27.94
C ASN A 62 20.40 -3.91 26.64
N VAL A 63 19.20 -3.36 26.42
CA VAL A 63 18.43 -3.58 25.18
C VAL A 63 19.18 -3.00 23.98
N ILE A 64 19.73 -1.80 24.11
CA ILE A 64 20.52 -1.16 23.04
C ILE A 64 21.72 -2.03 22.67
N GLU A 65 22.47 -2.51 23.66
CA GLU A 65 23.62 -3.38 23.43
C GLU A 65 23.22 -4.71 22.78
N ALA A 66 22.12 -5.32 23.23
CA ALA A 66 21.60 -6.56 22.65
C ALA A 66 21.16 -6.37 21.20
N LEU A 67 20.54 -5.23 20.86
CA LEU A 67 20.15 -4.91 19.49
C LEU A 67 21.37 -4.72 18.58
N PHE A 68 22.39 -3.96 19.01
CA PHE A 68 23.64 -3.81 18.24
C PHE A 68 24.36 -5.15 18.07
N THR A 69 24.46 -5.94 19.14
CA THR A 69 25.10 -7.25 19.11
C THR A 69 24.36 -8.21 18.19
N GLY A 70 23.02 -8.21 18.26
CA GLY A 70 22.15 -9.03 17.43
C GLY A 70 22.26 -8.74 15.93
N ILE A 71 22.71 -7.53 15.56
CA ILE A 71 23.00 -7.17 14.17
C ILE A 71 24.49 -7.18 13.82
N GLY A 72 25.34 -7.77 14.66
CA GLY A 72 26.77 -7.98 14.39
C GLY A 72 27.67 -6.76 14.63
N PHE A 73 27.18 -5.76 15.37
CA PHE A 73 27.99 -4.64 15.84
C PHE A 73 28.51 -4.91 17.25
N LYS A 74 29.76 -4.52 17.50
CA LYS A 74 30.40 -4.62 18.81
C LYS A 74 30.79 -3.24 19.32
N ARG A 75 30.45 -2.96 20.58
CA ARG A 75 30.88 -1.73 21.26
C ARG A 75 32.40 -1.74 21.49
N THR A 76 33.06 -0.65 21.12
CA THR A 76 34.51 -0.45 21.27
C THR A 76 34.79 1.04 21.47
N GLN A 77 36.06 1.39 21.71
CA GLN A 77 36.52 2.77 21.78
C GLN A 77 37.41 3.09 20.59
N ASN A 78 37.23 4.28 20.00
CA ASN A 78 38.11 4.76 18.94
C ASN A 78 39.42 5.35 19.52
N ALA A 79 40.34 5.76 18.64
CA ALA A 79 41.64 6.32 19.05
C ALA A 79 41.53 7.60 19.92
N ASN A 80 40.39 8.28 19.90
CA ASN A 80 40.09 9.47 20.71
C ASN A 80 39.33 9.12 21.99
N SER A 81 39.25 7.85 22.37
CA SER A 81 38.46 7.33 23.51
C SER A 81 36.94 7.55 23.37
N GLU A 82 36.42 7.86 22.19
CA GLU A 82 34.98 7.92 21.95
C GLU A 82 34.41 6.52 21.80
N VAL A 83 33.25 6.28 22.40
CA VAL A 83 32.55 5.00 22.26
C VAL A 83 31.89 4.90 20.90
N ILE A 84 32.21 3.82 20.19
CA ILE A 84 31.69 3.51 18.86
C ILE A 84 31.23 2.06 18.81
N TYR A 85 30.28 1.79 17.92
CA TYR A 85 29.88 0.46 17.51
C TYR A 85 30.54 0.15 16.18
N VAL A 86 31.28 -0.95 16.11
CA VAL A 86 31.95 -1.40 14.88
C VAL A 86 31.30 -2.69 14.41
N PHE A 87 30.92 -2.73 13.14
CA PHE A 87 30.44 -3.94 12.51
C PHE A 87 31.59 -4.94 12.35
N THR A 88 31.43 -6.13 12.91
CA THR A 88 32.44 -7.21 12.86
C THR A 88 31.89 -8.49 12.21
N GLY A 89 30.73 -8.41 11.56
CA GLY A 89 30.06 -9.57 10.95
C GLY A 89 30.55 -9.88 9.53
N SER A 90 30.36 -11.14 9.09
CA SER A 90 30.49 -11.58 7.69
C SER A 90 29.17 -11.47 6.92
N SER A 91 29.18 -11.85 5.64
CA SER A 91 27.97 -12.01 4.82
C SER A 91 26.92 -12.94 5.42
N GLU A 92 27.35 -13.98 6.15
CA GLU A 92 26.45 -14.87 6.89
C GLU A 92 25.80 -14.14 8.08
N ASN A 93 26.57 -13.31 8.81
CA ASN A 93 26.04 -12.52 9.92
C ASN A 93 24.96 -11.51 9.49
N ILE A 94 25.00 -11.01 8.25
CA ILE A 94 23.96 -10.09 7.74
C ILE A 94 22.61 -10.83 7.60
N LYS A 95 22.61 -12.08 7.14
CA LYS A 95 21.39 -12.89 7.04
C LYS A 95 20.82 -13.23 8.42
N GLU A 96 21.72 -13.52 9.37
CA GLU A 96 21.33 -13.75 10.76
C GLU A 96 20.75 -12.48 11.39
N ALA A 97 21.38 -11.33 11.20
CA ALA A 97 20.90 -10.03 11.66
C ALA A 97 19.51 -9.69 11.10
N ASP A 98 19.27 -9.97 9.82
CA ASP A 98 17.97 -9.76 9.17
C ASP A 98 16.88 -10.65 9.77
N CYS A 99 17.20 -11.93 9.99
CA CYS A 99 16.29 -12.88 10.64
C CYS A 99 15.97 -12.47 12.09
N PHE A 100 16.99 -12.03 12.84
CA PHE A 100 16.84 -11.53 14.21
C PHE A 100 15.89 -10.32 14.28
N LEU A 101 16.11 -9.29 13.46
CA LEU A 101 15.24 -8.10 13.43
C LEU A 101 13.82 -8.45 12.96
N SER A 102 13.67 -9.32 11.97
CA SER A 102 12.36 -9.75 11.46
C SER A 102 11.57 -10.51 12.52
N HIS A 103 12.24 -11.35 13.30
CA HIS A 103 11.62 -12.07 14.40
C HIS A 103 11.18 -11.13 15.53
N LEU A 104 12.01 -10.12 15.83
CA LEU A 104 11.67 -9.11 16.83
C LEU A 104 10.44 -8.28 16.40
N GLU A 105 10.37 -7.85 15.14
CA GLU A 105 9.24 -7.10 14.58
C GLU A 105 7.93 -7.92 14.61
N ASP A 106 7.95 -9.17 14.16
CA ASP A 106 6.78 -10.07 14.19
C ASP A 106 6.24 -10.27 15.62
N ARG A 107 7.14 -10.31 16.61
CA ARG A 107 6.75 -10.43 18.02
C ARG A 107 6.20 -9.13 18.60
N ILE A 108 6.71 -7.96 18.20
CA ILE A 108 6.15 -6.66 18.57
C ILE A 108 4.72 -6.53 18.03
N GLU A 109 4.51 -6.85 16.75
CA GLU A 109 3.19 -6.79 16.11
C GLU A 109 2.18 -7.74 16.79
N LYS A 110 2.59 -8.98 17.09
CA LYS A 110 1.76 -9.96 17.82
C LYS A 110 1.46 -9.54 19.26
N GLY A 111 2.38 -8.82 19.92
CA GLY A 111 2.16 -8.25 21.26
C GLY A 111 1.14 -7.13 21.25
N GLN A 112 1.27 -6.19 20.30
CA GLN A 112 0.35 -5.06 20.12
C GLN A 112 -1.06 -5.51 19.72
N GLY A 113 -1.19 -6.60 18.95
CA GLY A 113 -2.49 -7.20 18.60
C GLY A 113 -3.27 -7.75 19.81
N LYS A 114 -2.57 -8.27 20.84
CA LYS A 114 -3.20 -8.79 22.06
C LYS A 114 -3.62 -7.68 23.04
N GLU A 115 -2.86 -6.59 23.12
CA GLU A 115 -3.26 -5.42 23.92
C GLU A 115 -4.43 -4.65 23.28
N ALA A 116 -4.52 -4.64 21.94
CA ALA A 116 -5.65 -4.08 21.21
C ALA A 116 -6.95 -4.89 21.40
N GLU A 117 -6.86 -6.22 21.61
CA GLU A 117 -8.02 -7.06 21.95
C GLU A 117 -8.50 -6.89 23.41
N MET A 118 -7.67 -6.37 24.33
CA MET A 118 -8.05 -6.13 25.73
C MET A 118 -8.70 -4.75 25.98
N HIS A 119 -8.66 -3.82 25.01
CA HIS A 119 -9.17 -2.46 25.16
C HIS A 119 -10.38 -2.10 24.28
N PHE A 120 -11.22 -3.09 23.94
CA PHE A 120 -12.56 -2.84 23.41
C PHE A 120 -13.63 -3.67 24.13
N VAL A 121 -14.07 -3.19 25.29
CA VAL A 121 -15.43 -3.45 25.75
C VAL A 121 -16.28 -2.25 25.33
N SER A 122 -17.13 -2.43 24.32
CA SER A 122 -18.18 -1.48 23.94
C SER A 122 -19.56 -2.13 24.14
N PRO A 123 -20.54 -1.43 24.75
CA PRO A 123 -21.74 -2.03 25.31
C PRO A 123 -22.84 -2.22 24.26
N GLU A 124 -22.84 -3.33 23.51
CA GLU A 124 -23.96 -3.65 22.60
C GLU A 124 -24.31 -5.15 22.53
N ALA A 125 -24.10 -5.90 23.62
CA ALA A 125 -24.59 -7.26 23.76
C ALA A 125 -26.06 -7.30 24.21
N LYS A 126 -26.97 -6.78 23.35
CA LYS A 126 -28.43 -7.06 23.42
C LYS A 126 -29.18 -6.74 22.12
N ARG A 127 -28.54 -6.09 21.14
CA ARG A 127 -29.21 -5.64 19.89
C ARG A 127 -28.97 -6.54 18.66
N ASN A 128 -28.19 -7.61 18.80
CA ASN A 128 -27.81 -8.48 17.67
C ASN A 128 -28.73 -9.68 17.43
N LYS A 129 -29.74 -9.95 18.27
CA LYS A 129 -30.72 -11.02 17.97
C LYS A 129 -31.80 -10.57 16.97
N GLU A 130 -32.39 -9.39 17.19
CA GLU A 130 -33.42 -8.84 16.28
C GLU A 130 -32.86 -8.47 14.89
N ARG A 131 -31.58 -8.09 14.82
CA ARG A 131 -30.91 -7.73 13.56
C ARG A 131 -30.59 -8.95 12.70
N GLU A 132 -30.20 -10.06 13.32
CA GLU A 132 -29.93 -11.33 12.63
C GLU A 132 -31.24 -11.98 12.15
N GLU A 133 -32.31 -11.91 12.95
CA GLU A 133 -33.65 -12.39 12.58
C GLU A 133 -34.25 -11.57 11.41
N ARG A 134 -34.12 -10.24 11.43
CA ARG A 134 -34.51 -9.39 10.29
C ARG A 134 -33.70 -9.70 9.03
N ARG A 135 -32.40 -9.95 9.17
CA ARG A 135 -31.52 -10.29 8.05
C ARG A 135 -31.91 -11.63 7.42
N GLN A 136 -32.26 -12.62 8.23
CA GLN A 136 -32.73 -13.93 7.74
C GLN A 136 -34.11 -13.83 7.07
N GLN A 137 -35.03 -13.02 7.58
CA GLN A 137 -36.33 -12.77 6.93
C GLN A 137 -36.18 -12.09 5.57
N ILE A 138 -35.29 -11.09 5.47
CA ILE A 138 -35.01 -10.40 4.19
C ILE A 138 -34.37 -11.37 3.18
N LEU A 139 -33.43 -12.22 3.61
CA LEU A 139 -32.81 -13.22 2.72
C LEU A 139 -33.81 -14.27 2.23
N GLN A 140 -34.74 -14.72 3.09
CA GLN A 140 -35.80 -15.65 2.69
C GLN A 140 -36.84 -15.00 1.75
N GLN A 141 -37.04 -13.69 1.84
CA GLN A 141 -37.91 -12.95 0.94
C GLN A 141 -37.25 -12.74 -0.43
N ILE A 142 -35.94 -12.46 -0.45
CA ILE A 142 -35.13 -12.39 -1.69
C ILE A 142 -35.10 -13.76 -2.40
N HIS A 143 -34.96 -14.87 -1.67
CA HIS A 143 -35.01 -16.21 -2.26
C HIS A 143 -36.39 -16.54 -2.86
N ARG A 144 -37.49 -16.22 -2.17
CA ARG A 144 -38.85 -16.40 -2.71
C ARG A 144 -39.13 -15.52 -3.93
N ASP A 145 -38.60 -14.29 -3.95
CA ASP A 145 -38.71 -13.41 -5.10
C ASP A 145 -37.84 -13.86 -6.28
N ALA A 146 -36.69 -14.49 -6.03
CA ALA A 146 -35.85 -15.10 -7.06
C ALA A 146 -36.50 -16.35 -7.68
N GLU A 147 -37.13 -17.20 -6.86
CA GLU A 147 -37.89 -18.37 -7.32
C GLU A 147 -39.14 -17.97 -8.13
N LYS A 148 -39.84 -16.90 -7.73
CA LYS A 148 -40.93 -16.31 -8.53
C LYS A 148 -40.46 -15.79 -9.88
N ARG A 149 -39.28 -15.14 -9.93
CA ARG A 149 -38.71 -14.62 -11.19
C ARG A 149 -38.22 -15.72 -12.13
N GLN A 150 -37.80 -16.88 -11.60
CA GLN A 150 -37.43 -18.05 -12.40
C GLN A 150 -38.65 -18.78 -13.01
N GLY A 151 -39.86 -18.55 -12.50
CA GLY A 151 -41.10 -19.10 -13.07
C GLY A 151 -41.66 -18.33 -14.27
N GLU A 152 -41.17 -17.11 -14.55
CA GLU A 152 -41.75 -16.21 -15.57
C GLU A 152 -40.80 -15.88 -16.74
N THR A 153 -39.59 -16.44 -16.79
CA THR A 153 -38.66 -16.26 -17.93
C THR A 153 -38.21 -17.59 -18.53
N THR A 154 -39.17 -18.34 -19.07
CA THR A 154 -38.89 -19.28 -20.16
C THR A 154 -38.65 -18.48 -21.45
N GLY A 155 -37.38 -18.40 -21.87
CA GLY A 155 -37.02 -18.00 -23.23
C GLY A 155 -36.25 -16.70 -23.34
N SER A 156 -34.99 -16.71 -22.92
CA SER A 156 -33.97 -15.82 -23.47
C SER A 156 -32.60 -16.35 -23.07
N GLU A 157 -31.74 -16.54 -24.06
CA GLU A 157 -30.35 -16.97 -23.92
C GLU A 157 -29.62 -16.17 -22.83
N PRO A 158 -28.66 -16.78 -22.11
CA PRO A 158 -27.92 -16.08 -21.07
C PRO A 158 -27.17 -14.88 -21.69
N PRO A 159 -27.29 -13.66 -21.11
CA PRO A 159 -26.56 -12.51 -21.61
C PRO A 159 -25.06 -12.78 -21.49
N THR A 160 -24.37 -12.60 -22.61
CA THR A 160 -22.91 -12.66 -22.71
C THR A 160 -22.31 -11.75 -21.63
N PRO A 161 -21.28 -12.17 -20.88
CA PRO A 161 -20.68 -11.31 -19.86
C PRO A 161 -20.07 -10.08 -20.53
N ILE A 162 -20.70 -8.92 -20.32
CA ILE A 162 -20.22 -7.63 -20.79
C ILE A 162 -18.91 -7.34 -20.04
N SER A 163 -17.78 -7.63 -20.69
CA SER A 163 -16.46 -7.26 -20.21
C SER A 163 -16.29 -5.76 -20.37
N ALA A 164 -15.96 -5.05 -19.29
CA ALA A 164 -15.73 -3.61 -19.34
C ALA A 164 -14.55 -3.24 -20.26
N PHE A 165 -13.69 -4.18 -20.66
CA PHE A 165 -12.52 -3.96 -21.52
C PHE A 165 -12.79 -4.36 -22.97
N TYR A 166 -13.80 -3.73 -23.59
CA TYR A 166 -14.15 -4.01 -24.99
C TYR A 166 -13.19 -3.28 -25.96
N PRO A 167 -12.49 -3.98 -26.88
CA PRO A 167 -11.48 -3.36 -27.74
C PRO A 167 -12.00 -2.19 -28.58
N ASP A 168 -13.24 -2.28 -29.08
CA ASP A 168 -13.82 -1.23 -29.94
C ASP A 168 -14.04 0.09 -29.19
N ASP A 169 -14.16 0.05 -27.86
CA ASP A 169 -14.31 1.27 -27.06
C ASP A 169 -13.04 2.15 -27.12
N TYR A 170 -11.88 1.56 -27.40
CA TYR A 170 -10.60 2.26 -27.53
C TYR A 170 -10.38 2.79 -28.95
N THR A 171 -10.74 2.03 -29.98
CA THR A 171 -10.52 2.41 -31.39
C THR A 171 -11.40 3.58 -31.79
N LEU A 172 -12.63 3.67 -31.25
CA LEU A 172 -13.59 4.73 -31.52
C LEU A 172 -13.17 6.13 -31.04
N VAL A 173 -12.10 6.24 -30.25
CA VAL A 173 -11.68 7.49 -29.60
C VAL A 173 -10.23 7.86 -29.86
N GLU A 174 -9.53 7.16 -30.76
CA GLU A 174 -8.13 7.44 -31.10
C GLU A 174 -7.94 8.90 -31.53
N ASN A 175 -8.88 9.45 -32.28
CA ASN A 175 -8.87 10.85 -32.73
C ASN A 175 -9.07 11.87 -31.59
N LEU A 176 -9.50 11.43 -30.41
CA LEU A 176 -9.75 12.28 -29.24
C LEU A 176 -8.64 12.18 -28.19
N ILE A 177 -7.64 11.30 -28.36
CA ILE A 177 -6.57 11.08 -27.39
C ILE A 177 -5.83 12.38 -27.08
N GLU A 178 -5.34 13.08 -28.10
CA GLU A 178 -4.53 14.29 -27.88
C GLU A 178 -5.37 15.44 -27.28
N LYS A 179 -6.61 15.60 -27.77
CA LYS A 179 -7.55 16.57 -27.20
C LYS A 179 -7.82 16.27 -25.72
N SER A 180 -8.03 15.00 -25.37
CA SER A 180 -8.23 14.55 -23.99
C SER A 180 -7.02 14.85 -23.11
N ARG A 181 -5.80 14.59 -23.60
CA ARG A 181 -4.56 14.92 -22.89
C ARG A 181 -4.45 16.42 -22.64
N GLN A 182 -4.70 17.23 -23.66
CA GLN A 182 -4.65 18.69 -23.55
C GLN A 182 -5.68 19.22 -22.54
N THR A 183 -6.91 18.70 -22.56
CA THR A 183 -7.97 19.04 -21.60
C THR A 183 -7.54 18.73 -20.16
N LEU A 184 -6.99 17.54 -19.92
CA LEU A 184 -6.53 17.14 -18.59
C LEU A 184 -5.28 17.94 -18.14
N LEU A 185 -4.34 18.26 -19.05
CA LEU A 185 -3.18 19.11 -18.77
C LEU A 185 -3.60 20.56 -18.44
N ASN A 186 -4.69 21.03 -19.02
CA ASN A 186 -5.27 22.34 -18.72
C ASN A 186 -6.13 22.33 -17.44
N THR A 187 -6.33 21.17 -16.83
CA THR A 187 -7.12 21.02 -15.61
C THR A 187 -6.22 21.06 -14.38
N GLY A 188 -6.40 22.09 -13.55
CA GLY A 188 -5.46 22.51 -12.49
C GLY A 188 -4.76 21.39 -11.71
N ARG A 189 -5.47 20.72 -10.80
CA ARG A 189 -4.88 19.69 -9.91
C ARG A 189 -4.40 18.45 -10.66
N VAL A 190 -5.00 18.15 -11.82
CA VAL A 190 -4.69 16.96 -12.63
C VAL A 190 -3.41 17.14 -13.43
N ARG A 191 -3.10 18.37 -13.87
CA ARG A 191 -1.93 18.71 -14.68
C ARG A 191 -0.64 18.07 -14.18
N ASN A 192 -0.36 18.19 -12.89
CA ASN A 192 0.91 17.71 -12.31
C ASN A 192 1.03 16.19 -12.39
N PHE A 193 -0.08 15.47 -12.18
CA PHE A 193 -0.09 14.00 -12.21
C PHE A 193 -0.10 13.44 -13.64
N LEU A 194 -0.59 14.22 -14.61
CA LEU A 194 -0.61 13.82 -16.01
C LEU A 194 0.67 14.19 -16.76
N PHE A 195 1.33 15.30 -16.42
CA PHE A 195 2.54 15.75 -17.12
C PHE A 195 3.66 14.70 -17.07
N GLU A 196 3.83 14.04 -15.93
CA GLU A 196 4.77 12.91 -15.76
C GLU A 196 4.10 11.54 -15.99
N GLY A 197 2.85 11.55 -16.45
CA GLY A 197 2.04 10.36 -16.67
C GLY A 197 2.52 9.53 -17.86
N ARG A 198 2.63 8.23 -17.66
CA ARG A 198 2.88 7.20 -18.67
C ARG A 198 1.62 6.39 -18.93
N HIS A 199 1.66 5.58 -20.00
CA HIS A 199 0.61 4.60 -20.32
C HIS A 199 -0.79 5.20 -20.36
N PHE A 200 -0.95 6.33 -21.04
CA PHE A 200 -2.24 6.98 -21.22
C PHE A 200 -3.14 6.14 -22.13
N THR A 201 -4.34 5.84 -21.67
CA THR A 201 -5.39 5.16 -22.43
C THR A 201 -6.68 5.95 -22.36
N LEU A 202 -7.41 5.96 -23.46
CA LEU A 202 -8.73 6.59 -23.56
C LEU A 202 -9.70 5.58 -24.17
N ARG A 203 -10.93 5.56 -23.68
CA ARG A 203 -12.01 4.73 -24.22
C ARG A 203 -13.38 5.35 -24.01
N ARG A 204 -14.37 4.89 -24.77
CA ARG A 204 -15.79 5.13 -24.42
C ARG A 204 -16.25 4.16 -23.34
N MET A 205 -17.33 4.52 -22.64
CA MET A 205 -17.95 3.68 -21.62
C MET A 205 -19.21 2.95 -22.13
N VAL A 206 -19.29 2.69 -23.44
CA VAL A 206 -20.47 2.08 -24.08
C VAL A 206 -20.73 0.68 -23.53
N HIS A 207 -19.68 -0.11 -23.36
CA HIS A 207 -19.76 -1.48 -22.82
C HIS A 207 -19.49 -1.53 -21.32
N GLY A 208 -19.73 -0.42 -20.62
CA GLY A 208 -19.55 -0.30 -19.19
C GLY A 208 -18.35 0.56 -18.81
N ARG A 209 -18.21 0.77 -17.50
CA ARG A 209 -17.18 1.61 -16.88
C ARG A 209 -16.36 0.79 -15.91
N VAL A 210 -15.06 1.04 -15.85
CA VAL A 210 -14.20 0.39 -14.85
C VAL A 210 -14.25 1.19 -13.54
N TYR A 211 -14.52 2.49 -13.64
CA TYR A 211 -14.79 3.33 -12.48
C TYR A 211 -16.27 3.74 -12.38
N ILE A 212 -16.91 3.35 -11.27
CA ILE A 212 -18.26 3.81 -10.95
C ILE A 212 -18.16 5.19 -10.28
N CYS A 213 -18.25 6.25 -11.08
CA CYS A 213 -18.38 7.61 -10.55
C CYS A 213 -19.70 7.79 -9.80
N LYS A 214 -19.68 8.61 -8.75
CA LYS A 214 -20.88 8.93 -7.93
C LYS A 214 -21.78 9.96 -8.61
N GLU A 215 -21.28 10.66 -9.62
CA GLU A 215 -21.97 11.75 -10.30
C GLU A 215 -22.80 11.32 -11.52
N GLY A 216 -22.91 10.01 -11.78
CA GLY A 216 -23.87 9.50 -12.77
C GLY A 216 -23.50 9.78 -14.24
N CYS A 217 -22.21 9.75 -14.60
CA CYS A 217 -21.79 9.86 -16.00
C CYS A 217 -22.50 8.82 -16.89
N GLY A 218 -22.95 9.28 -18.06
CA GLY A 218 -23.57 8.46 -19.10
C GLY A 218 -22.57 7.53 -19.79
N THR A 219 -23.09 6.61 -20.61
CA THR A 219 -22.30 5.61 -21.34
C THR A 219 -21.54 6.18 -22.55
N ASP A 220 -21.91 7.38 -23.00
CA ASP A 220 -21.29 8.12 -24.10
C ASP A 220 -20.04 8.92 -23.69
N PHE A 221 -19.79 9.02 -22.39
CA PHE A 221 -18.63 9.72 -21.83
C PHE A 221 -17.34 8.93 -22.08
N LEU A 222 -16.22 9.63 -21.99
CA LEU A 222 -14.90 9.02 -22.17
C LEU A 222 -14.29 8.71 -20.80
N GLU A 223 -13.62 7.57 -20.69
CA GLU A 223 -12.81 7.20 -19.53
C GLU A 223 -11.33 7.29 -19.92
N ALA A 224 -10.63 8.25 -19.34
CA ALA A 224 -9.20 8.45 -19.49
C ALA A 224 -8.47 7.83 -18.29
N HIS A 225 -7.42 7.07 -18.54
CA HIS A 225 -6.63 6.41 -17.51
C HIS A 225 -5.14 6.56 -17.80
N TRP A 226 -4.34 6.79 -16.76
CA TRP A 226 -2.88 6.89 -16.88
C TRP A 226 -2.19 6.47 -15.58
N HIS A 227 -0.88 6.28 -15.67
CA HIS A 227 -0.02 5.88 -14.57
C HIS A 227 1.03 6.95 -14.30
N LEU A 228 1.21 7.35 -13.05
CA LEU A 228 2.30 8.19 -12.60
C LEU A 228 3.32 7.34 -11.84
N PHE A 229 4.57 7.37 -12.27
CA PHE A 229 5.66 6.71 -11.55
C PHE A 229 6.39 7.73 -10.71
N THR A 230 6.28 7.59 -9.40
CA THR A 230 7.13 8.34 -8.48
C THR A 230 8.35 7.50 -8.15
N GLY A 231 9.52 8.14 -8.02
CA GLY A 231 10.74 7.42 -7.63
C GLY A 231 10.53 6.54 -6.39
N LYS A 232 11.32 5.47 -6.25
CA LYS A 232 11.18 4.40 -5.21
C LYS A 232 10.12 3.32 -5.50
N ASN A 233 9.94 2.92 -6.77
CA ASN A 233 9.05 1.82 -7.18
C ASN A 233 7.57 2.02 -6.82
N LEU A 234 7.14 3.28 -6.82
CA LEU A 234 5.77 3.68 -6.51
C LEU A 234 5.06 4.09 -7.80
N MET A 235 3.90 3.50 -8.04
CA MET A 235 3.05 3.82 -9.18
C MET A 235 1.67 4.23 -8.70
N TYR A 236 1.15 5.33 -9.22
CA TYR A 236 -0.22 5.77 -8.99
C TYR A 236 -1.02 5.64 -10.27
N SER A 237 -2.15 4.96 -10.20
CA SER A 237 -3.11 4.83 -11.29
C SER A 237 -4.23 5.83 -11.09
N TYR A 238 -4.45 6.66 -12.11
CA TYR A 238 -5.51 7.67 -12.12
C TYR A 238 -6.54 7.33 -13.18
N VAL A 239 -7.79 7.71 -12.94
CA VAL A 239 -8.86 7.63 -13.92
C VAL A 239 -9.66 8.93 -13.89
N ALA A 240 -10.13 9.39 -15.04
CA ALA A 240 -11.00 10.55 -15.15
C ALA A 240 -12.08 10.32 -16.20
N HIS A 241 -13.27 10.87 -15.96
CA HIS A 241 -14.32 10.93 -16.95
C HIS A 241 -14.28 12.26 -17.68
N LEU A 242 -14.34 12.23 -19.00
CA LEU A 242 -14.42 13.42 -19.86
C LEU A 242 -15.76 13.46 -20.58
N SER A 243 -16.15 14.66 -21.02
CA SER A 243 -17.26 14.83 -21.95
C SER A 243 -17.04 14.01 -23.23
N PRO A 244 -18.12 13.61 -23.95
CA PRO A 244 -18.00 12.79 -25.17
C PRO A 244 -17.09 13.36 -26.26
N ASP A 245 -16.93 14.68 -26.27
CA ASP A 245 -16.08 15.43 -27.22
C ASP A 245 -14.67 15.73 -26.67
N ALA A 246 -14.32 15.21 -25.49
CA ALA A 246 -13.07 15.43 -24.78
C ALA A 246 -12.75 16.89 -24.40
N SER A 247 -13.71 17.83 -24.47
CA SER A 247 -13.47 19.25 -24.18
C SER A 247 -13.38 19.57 -22.68
N THR A 248 -14.05 18.79 -21.84
CA THR A 248 -14.19 19.08 -20.42
C THR A 248 -13.95 17.82 -19.60
N MET A 249 -13.19 17.95 -18.52
CA MET A 249 -13.10 16.90 -17.51
C MET A 249 -14.30 17.03 -16.58
N MET A 250 -15.03 15.92 -16.46
CA MET A 250 -16.26 15.85 -15.69
C MET A 250 -15.93 15.51 -14.24
N HIS A 251 -15.20 14.41 -14.03
CA HIS A 251 -14.87 13.91 -12.69
C HIS A 251 -13.53 13.18 -12.68
N LEU A 252 -12.72 13.43 -11.66
CA LEU A 252 -11.58 12.57 -11.30
C LEU A 252 -12.02 11.42 -10.39
N GLY A 253 -11.53 10.23 -10.71
CA GLY A 253 -11.81 9.03 -9.95
C GLY A 253 -10.93 8.84 -8.71
N VAL A 254 -11.00 7.64 -8.16
CA VAL A 254 -10.12 7.24 -7.06
C VAL A 254 -8.70 7.10 -7.61
N GLU A 255 -7.73 7.70 -6.94
CA GLU A 255 -6.33 7.41 -7.19
C GLU A 255 -5.96 6.12 -6.45
N HIS A 256 -5.37 5.17 -7.16
CA HIS A 256 -4.87 3.93 -6.56
C HIS A 256 -3.34 3.90 -6.58
N GLY A 257 -2.72 3.76 -5.41
CA GLY A 257 -1.29 3.63 -5.24
C GLY A 257 -0.85 2.16 -5.15
N TYR A 258 0.18 1.84 -5.92
CA TYR A 258 0.83 0.54 -6.00
C TYR A 258 2.32 0.67 -5.71
N GLN A 259 2.86 -0.28 -4.95
CA GLN A 259 4.28 -0.32 -4.62
C GLN A 259 4.82 -1.72 -4.88
N TYR A 260 5.88 -1.83 -5.68
CA TYR A 260 6.60 -3.09 -5.75
C TYR A 260 7.40 -3.29 -4.46
N ASN A 261 7.03 -4.31 -3.70
CA ASN A 261 7.66 -4.60 -2.42
C ASN A 261 8.90 -5.47 -2.64
N SER A 262 10.06 -4.82 -2.64
CA SER A 262 11.36 -5.47 -2.76
C SER A 262 12.02 -5.80 -1.41
N LEU A 263 11.33 -5.59 -0.28
CA LEU A 263 11.90 -5.77 1.06
C LEU A 263 11.76 -7.23 1.51
N PRO A 264 12.87 -7.98 1.66
CA PRO A 264 12.84 -9.33 2.20
C PRO A 264 12.19 -9.38 3.59
N GLY A 265 11.57 -10.51 3.94
CA GLY A 265 10.94 -10.71 5.25
C GLY A 265 9.54 -10.10 5.41
N THR A 266 9.07 -9.28 4.47
CA THR A 266 7.73 -8.67 4.52
C THR A 266 6.64 -9.58 3.93
N LYS A 267 5.40 -9.45 4.41
CA LYS A 267 4.22 -10.26 4.03
C LYS A 267 3.94 -10.35 2.52
N ASN A 268 4.36 -9.35 1.75
CA ASN A 268 4.16 -9.26 0.31
C ASN A 268 5.49 -9.16 -0.48
N PHE A 269 6.57 -9.76 0.02
CA PHE A 269 7.87 -9.72 -0.66
C PHE A 269 7.79 -10.19 -2.13
N ARG A 270 8.42 -9.43 -3.02
CA ARG A 270 8.41 -9.57 -4.49
C ARG A 270 7.03 -9.47 -5.14
N ARG A 271 6.07 -8.85 -4.46
CA ARG A 271 4.73 -8.60 -4.99
C ARG A 271 4.49 -7.10 -5.07
N THR A 272 3.69 -6.70 -6.06
CA THR A 272 3.12 -5.36 -6.08
C THR A 272 1.96 -5.29 -5.09
N VAL A 273 2.01 -4.32 -4.19
CA VAL A 273 1.01 -4.11 -3.15
C VAL A 273 0.17 -2.90 -3.52
N HIS A 274 -1.14 -3.06 -3.54
CA HIS A 274 -2.09 -1.96 -3.57
C HIS A 274 -2.19 -1.36 -2.16
N PHE A 275 -1.43 -0.30 -1.92
CA PHE A 275 -1.22 0.27 -0.58
C PHE A 275 -2.15 1.46 -0.28
N SER A 276 -2.71 2.11 -1.29
CA SER A 276 -3.62 3.23 -1.08
C SER A 276 -4.71 3.32 -2.15
N ALA A 277 -5.89 3.74 -1.72
CA ALA A 277 -6.98 4.19 -2.57
C ALA A 277 -7.49 5.52 -2.00
N LYS A 278 -7.37 6.62 -2.74
CA LYS A 278 -7.74 7.95 -2.23
C LYS A 278 -8.57 8.73 -3.23
N ARG A 279 -9.56 9.49 -2.76
CA ARG A 279 -10.36 10.40 -3.60
C ARG A 279 -10.34 11.80 -2.99
N ILE A 280 -10.00 12.77 -3.84
CA ILE A 280 -9.96 14.18 -3.48
C ILE A 280 -11.09 14.88 -4.23
N ASN A 281 -11.86 15.70 -3.52
CA ASN A 281 -12.86 16.56 -4.13
C ASN A 281 -12.17 17.63 -4.99
N GLU A 282 -12.57 17.75 -6.24
CA GLU A 282 -11.90 18.63 -7.19
C GLU A 282 -12.20 20.11 -6.95
N ALA A 283 -13.42 20.41 -6.48
CA ALA A 283 -13.91 21.77 -6.31
C ALA A 283 -13.29 22.48 -5.09
N ASN A 284 -13.20 21.78 -3.95
CA ASN A 284 -12.70 22.37 -2.70
C ASN A 284 -11.36 21.77 -2.25
N GLY A 285 -10.92 20.67 -2.86
CA GLY A 285 -9.68 19.99 -2.53
C GLY A 285 -9.65 19.14 -1.28
N SER A 286 -10.80 18.92 -0.64
CA SER A 286 -10.89 18.08 0.55
C SER A 286 -10.67 16.61 0.21
N LEU A 287 -10.02 15.88 1.10
CA LEU A 287 -9.97 14.43 1.03
C LEU A 287 -11.38 13.88 1.35
N GLU A 288 -12.02 13.26 0.36
CA GLU A 288 -13.34 12.64 0.56
C GLU A 288 -13.23 11.23 1.14
N TYR A 289 -12.15 10.54 0.79
CA TYR A 289 -11.96 9.15 1.11
C TYR A 289 -10.48 8.76 1.01
N ILE A 290 -10.04 7.93 1.97
CA ILE A 290 -8.75 7.25 1.94
C ILE A 290 -8.91 5.86 2.53
N GLU A 291 -8.37 4.88 1.84
CA GLU A 291 -8.22 3.50 2.31
C GLU A 291 -6.79 3.03 2.09
N HIS A 292 -6.39 2.07 2.92
CA HIS A 292 -5.10 1.38 2.83
C HIS A 292 -5.35 -0.12 2.66
N PRO A 293 -5.63 -0.59 1.44
CA PRO A 293 -6.05 -1.97 1.22
C PRO A 293 -4.99 -3.01 1.60
N ASP A 294 -3.71 -2.63 1.54
CA ASP A 294 -2.53 -3.46 1.83
C ASP A 294 -2.62 -4.89 1.29
N ARG A 295 -3.04 -5.00 0.02
CA ARG A 295 -3.27 -6.29 -0.63
C ARG A 295 -2.35 -6.48 -1.83
N PRO A 296 -1.80 -7.69 -2.04
CA PRO A 296 -1.07 -7.99 -3.26
C PRO A 296 -2.00 -7.87 -4.46
N SER A 297 -1.47 -7.35 -5.56
CA SER A 297 -2.19 -7.14 -6.80
C SER A 297 -1.24 -7.40 -7.97
N GLU A 298 -1.72 -8.12 -8.98
CA GLU A 298 -0.91 -8.49 -10.15
C GLU A 298 -1.14 -7.54 -11.33
N THR A 299 -2.30 -6.88 -11.36
CA THR A 299 -2.75 -6.04 -12.46
C THR A 299 -3.30 -4.70 -11.96
N CYS A 300 -3.19 -3.66 -12.79
CA CYS A 300 -3.83 -2.38 -12.50
C CYS A 300 -5.36 -2.53 -12.54
N ILE A 301 -6.04 -2.02 -11.50
CA ILE A 301 -7.51 -2.09 -11.40
C ILE A 301 -8.23 -1.40 -12.58
N TYR A 302 -7.61 -0.39 -13.20
CA TYR A 302 -8.25 0.42 -14.24
C TYR A 302 -8.04 -0.07 -15.66
N CYS A 303 -6.91 -0.71 -15.97
CA CYS A 303 -6.62 -1.19 -17.32
C CYS A 303 -6.41 -2.70 -17.42
N GLY A 304 -6.40 -3.42 -16.29
CA GLY A 304 -6.14 -4.85 -16.24
C GLY A 304 -4.71 -5.24 -16.65
N LYS A 305 -3.83 -4.28 -17.00
CA LYS A 305 -2.47 -4.59 -17.42
C LYS A 305 -1.62 -5.12 -16.27
N PRO A 306 -0.77 -6.13 -16.51
CA PRO A 306 0.15 -6.66 -15.50
C PRO A 306 1.15 -5.60 -15.04
N PHE A 307 1.44 -5.55 -13.74
CA PHE A 307 2.47 -4.64 -13.23
C PHE A 307 3.87 -4.95 -13.76
N SER A 308 4.13 -6.21 -14.15
CA SER A 308 5.38 -6.59 -14.83
C SER A 308 5.58 -5.85 -16.16
N GLU A 309 4.50 -5.45 -16.84
CA GLU A 309 4.59 -4.64 -18.07
C GLU A 309 4.64 -3.14 -17.77
N LEU A 310 4.01 -2.72 -16.67
CA LEU A 310 3.90 -1.29 -16.33
C LEU A 310 5.17 -0.74 -15.65
N PHE A 311 5.89 -1.54 -14.86
CA PHE A 311 7.13 -1.10 -14.18
C PHE A 311 8.40 -1.16 -15.05
N LEU A 312 8.31 -1.63 -16.31
CA LEU A 312 9.38 -1.60 -17.31
C LEU A 312 9.45 -0.23 -17.99
#